data_AF-A0A6L4Z9S8-F1
#
_entry.id   AF-A0A6L4Z9S8-F1
#
_cell.length_a   1.000
_cell.length_b   1.000
_cell.length_c   1.000
_cell.angle_alpha   90.00
_cell.angle_beta   90.00
_cell.angle_gamma   90.00
#
_symmetry.space_group_name_H-M   'P 1'
#
loop_
_entity.id
_entity.type
_entity.pdbx_description
1 polymer ?
#
loop_
_entity_poly.entity_id
_entity_poly.type
_entity_poly.pdbx_seq_one_letter_code
_entity_poly.pdbx_strand_id
1 'polypeptide(L)'
;MFSIFSKLPNSKLFRTLIYLPAKLYELIIRIRVVLYEYQYIKPKELNKVVISIGNITLGGTGKTPLVEYIARFFNDEHLDTAIISRGYKRQDKSSSTIVVSDGKQIVASLKEAGDEPFML
;
A
#
# COMPACT_ATOMS: atom_id res chain seq x y z
N MET A 1 -0.51 15.77 -3.92
CA MET A 1 -1.96 15.80 -4.22
C MET A 1 -2.40 17.08 -4.95
N PHE A 2 -1.79 18.24 -4.69
CA PHE A 2 -2.08 19.49 -5.42
C PHE A 2 -1.54 19.57 -6.86
N SER A 3 -0.52 18.77 -7.22
CA SER A 3 0.17 18.90 -8.52
C SER A 3 -0.54 18.26 -9.72
N ILE A 4 -1.59 17.45 -9.50
CA ILE A 4 -2.37 16.86 -10.61
C ILE A 4 -3.42 17.88 -11.11
N PHE A 5 -3.80 18.85 -10.28
CA PHE A 5 -4.78 19.87 -10.62
C PHE A 5 -4.23 21.04 -11.45
N SER A 6 -2.90 21.19 -11.59
CA SER A 6 -2.29 22.31 -12.31
C SER A 6 -2.29 22.16 -13.84
N LYS A 7 -2.58 20.97 -14.37
CA LYS A 7 -2.67 20.69 -15.82
C LYS A 7 -4.10 20.47 -16.33
N LEU A 8 -5.11 20.75 -15.51
CA LEU A 8 -6.51 20.57 -15.91
C LEU A 8 -7.02 21.86 -16.59
N PRO A 9 -7.78 21.75 -17.70
CA PRO A 9 -8.35 22.91 -18.37
C PRO A 9 -9.12 23.74 -17.34
N ASN A 10 -8.82 25.04 -17.26
CA ASN A 10 -9.27 25.94 -16.20
C ASN A 10 -10.75 26.36 -16.37
N SER A 11 -11.61 25.43 -16.82
CA SER A 11 -13.04 25.63 -16.95
C SER A 11 -13.74 25.20 -15.66
N LYS A 12 -14.57 26.09 -15.10
CA LYS A 12 -15.38 25.82 -13.90
C LYS A 12 -16.22 24.54 -14.02
N LEU A 13 -16.62 24.20 -15.26
CA LEU A 13 -17.35 22.99 -15.60
C LEU A 13 -16.57 21.72 -15.30
N PHE A 14 -15.28 21.66 -15.66
CA PHE A 14 -14.45 20.47 -15.46
C PHE A 14 -14.20 20.19 -13.97
N ARG A 15 -13.97 21.24 -13.17
CA ARG A 15 -13.84 21.12 -11.71
C ARG A 15 -15.13 20.61 -11.07
N THR A 16 -16.29 21.12 -11.51
CA THR A 16 -17.60 20.69 -11.00
C THR A 16 -17.88 19.23 -11.35
N LEU A 17 -17.50 18.80 -12.57
CA LEU A 17 -17.66 17.43 -13.04
C LEU A 17 -16.86 16.42 -12.21
N ILE A 18 -15.64 16.76 -11.78
CA ILE A 18 -14.80 15.88 -10.93
C ILE A 18 -15.19 16.00 -9.44
N TYR A 19 -15.74 17.13 -9.02
CA TYR A 19 -16.11 17.36 -7.62
C TYR A 19 -17.18 16.39 -7.14
N LEU A 20 -18.20 16.11 -7.96
CA LEU A 20 -19.27 15.18 -7.60
C LEU A 20 -18.77 13.75 -7.31
N PRO A 21 -18.01 13.09 -8.21
CA PRO A 21 -17.44 11.77 -7.91
C PRO A 21 -16.41 11.82 -6.77
N ALA A 22 -15.66 12.91 -6.62
CA ALA A 22 -14.74 13.07 -5.49
C ALA A 22 -15.48 13.10 -4.14
N LYS A 23 -16.62 13.79 -4.06
CA LYS A 23 -17.47 13.81 -2.85
C LYS A 23 -18.11 12.47 -2.56
N LEU A 24 -18.55 11.74 -3.60
CA LEU A 24 -19.05 10.39 -3.41
C LEU A 24 -17.95 9.44 -2.90
N TYR A 25 -16.74 9.53 -3.44
CA TYR A 25 -15.58 8.78 -2.95
C TYR A 25 -15.27 9.12 -1.48
N GLU A 26 -15.28 10.40 -1.12
CA GLU A 26 -15.09 10.86 0.26
C GLU A 26 -16.14 10.26 1.21
N LEU A 27 -17.41 10.25 0.81
CA LEU A 27 -18.50 9.66 1.59
C LEU A 27 -18.29 8.15 1.82
N ILE A 28 -17.94 7.41 0.76
CA ILE A 28 -17.69 5.97 0.85
C ILE A 28 -16.52 5.66 1.79
N ILE A 29 -15.42 6.43 1.70
CA ILE A 29 -14.26 6.25 2.60
C ILE A 29 -14.64 6.57 4.05
N ARG A 30 -15.40 7.65 4.30
CA ARG A 30 -15.88 8.00 5.65
C ARG A 30 -16.73 6.89 6.25
N ILE A 31 -17.70 6.36 5.50
CA ILE A 31 -18.53 5.23 5.95
C ILE A 31 -17.64 4.04 6.28
N ARG A 32 -16.67 3.71 5.43
CA ARG A 32 -15.76 2.60 5.68
C ARG A 32 -14.96 2.79 6.98
N VAL A 33 -14.41 3.97 7.22
CA VAL A 33 -13.66 4.27 8.47
C VAL A 33 -14.56 4.09 9.69
N VAL A 34 -15.76 4.65 9.67
CA VAL A 34 -16.77 4.51 10.73
C VAL A 34 -17.07 3.03 11.00
N LEU A 35 -17.24 2.20 9.96
CA LEU A 35 -17.48 0.76 10.14
C LEU A 35 -16.33 0.01 10.83
N TYR A 36 -15.08 0.47 10.67
CA TYR A 36 -13.94 -0.09 11.41
C TYR A 36 -13.86 0.45 12.83
N GLU A 37 -14.10 1.75 13.05
CA GLU A 37 -14.08 2.39 14.37
C GLU A 37 -15.12 1.79 15.32
N TYR A 38 -16.34 1.56 14.81
CA TYR A 38 -17.42 0.90 15.56
C TYR A 38 -17.32 -0.64 15.56
N GLN A 39 -16.20 -1.20 15.07
CA GLN A 39 -15.94 -2.65 15.03
C GLN A 39 -16.98 -3.51 14.30
N TYR A 40 -17.84 -2.89 13.47
CA TYR A 40 -18.74 -3.64 12.58
C TYR A 40 -17.95 -4.49 11.58
N ILE A 41 -16.78 -4.01 11.16
CA ILE A 41 -15.78 -4.82 10.45
C ILE A 41 -14.67 -5.17 11.44
N LYS A 42 -14.55 -6.46 11.77
CA LYS A 42 -13.52 -6.94 12.70
C LYS A 42 -12.13 -6.87 12.05
N PRO A 43 -11.15 -6.16 12.66
CA PRO A 43 -9.77 -6.25 12.21
C PRO A 43 -9.24 -7.67 12.44
N LYS A 44 -8.32 -8.12 11.56
CA LYS A 44 -7.60 -9.37 11.78
C LYS A 44 -6.40 -9.08 12.67
N GLU A 45 -6.37 -9.71 13.83
CA GLU A 45 -5.24 -9.63 14.74
C GLU A 45 -4.19 -10.69 14.42
N LEU A 46 -2.93 -10.33 14.59
CA LEU A 46 -1.79 -11.22 14.44
C LEU A 46 -1.09 -11.31 15.80
N ASN A 47 -0.61 -12.50 16.16
CA ASN A 47 0.11 -12.74 17.43
C ASN A 47 1.54 -12.17 17.43
N LYS A 48 1.83 -11.19 16.57
CA LYS A 48 3.16 -10.61 16.32
C LYS A 48 3.01 -9.09 16.19
N VAL A 49 4.10 -8.36 16.43
CA VAL A 49 4.13 -6.91 16.25
C VAL A 49 4.01 -6.60 14.76
N VAL A 50 3.08 -5.71 14.40
CA VAL A 50 2.82 -5.29 13.02
C VAL A 50 3.07 -3.80 12.90
N ILE A 51 3.97 -3.41 11.99
CA ILE A 51 4.24 -2.01 11.66
C ILE A 51 3.66 -1.73 10.27
N SER A 52 2.66 -0.84 10.20
CA SER A 52 2.06 -0.45 8.92
C SER A 52 2.74 0.81 8.37
N ILE A 53 3.36 0.69 7.20
CA ILE A 53 4.00 1.81 6.50
C ILE A 53 3.13 2.19 5.31
N GLY A 54 2.45 3.33 5.42
CA GLY A 54 1.52 3.84 4.43
C GLY A 54 1.78 5.29 4.05
N ASN A 55 1.08 5.78 3.04
CA ASN A 55 1.04 7.21 2.73
C ASN A 55 -0.37 7.64 2.33
N ILE A 56 -0.72 8.89 2.64
CA ILE A 56 -2.01 9.51 2.31
C ILE A 56 -2.04 9.97 0.85
N THR A 57 -0.88 10.27 0.26
CA THR A 57 -0.77 10.79 -1.11
C THR A 57 -0.34 9.71 -2.10
N LEU A 58 -0.90 9.74 -3.31
CA LEU A 58 -0.46 8.93 -4.45
C LEU A 58 0.90 9.46 -4.98
N GLY A 59 1.90 8.58 -5.13
CA GLY A 59 3.22 8.91 -5.66
C GLY A 59 4.38 8.17 -5.00
N GLY A 60 5.60 8.42 -5.48
CA GLY A 60 6.86 7.92 -4.93
C GLY A 60 7.21 8.61 -3.62
N THR A 61 6.59 8.16 -2.54
CA THR A 61 6.60 8.87 -1.24
C THR A 61 7.61 8.28 -0.26
N GLY A 62 8.70 7.73 -0.77
CA GLY A 62 9.78 7.16 0.05
C GLY A 62 9.39 5.94 0.90
N LYS A 63 8.22 5.33 0.67
CA LYS A 63 7.77 4.16 1.44
C LYS A 63 8.76 3.01 1.29
N THR A 64 9.16 2.68 0.06
CA THR A 64 10.06 1.56 -0.22
C THR A 64 11.42 1.72 0.45
N PRO A 65 12.13 2.88 0.35
CA PRO A 65 13.34 3.12 1.13
C PRO A 65 13.14 3.07 2.66
N LEU A 66 12.01 3.54 3.17
CA LEU A 66 11.71 3.49 4.61
C LEU A 66 11.46 2.06 5.10
N VAL A 67 10.74 1.25 4.31
CA VAL A 67 10.52 -0.18 4.58
C VAL A 67 11.86 -0.90 4.61
N GLU A 68 12.72 -0.67 3.63
CA GLU A 68 14.06 -1.26 3.57
C GLU A 68 14.91 -0.86 4.78
N TYR A 69 14.92 0.44 5.15
CA TYR A 69 15.65 0.93 6.32
C TYR A 69 15.19 0.26 7.61
N ILE A 70 13.87 0.17 7.83
CA ILE A 70 13.31 -0.45 9.04
C ILE A 70 13.60 -1.95 9.09
N ALA A 71 13.47 -2.65 7.95
CA ALA A 71 13.77 -4.07 7.87
C ALA A 71 15.25 -4.36 8.17
N ARG A 72 16.17 -3.56 7.61
CA ARG A 72 17.61 -3.65 7.90
C ARG A 72 17.90 -3.37 9.37
N PHE A 73 17.33 -2.30 9.94
CA PHE A 73 17.49 -1.96 11.35
C PHE A 73 17.12 -3.12 12.27
N PHE A 74 15.97 -3.75 12.06
CA PHE A 74 15.57 -4.89 12.90
C PHE A 74 16.40 -6.15 12.64
N ASN A 75 16.84 -6.37 11.41
CA ASN A 75 17.73 -7.48 11.10
C ASN A 75 19.10 -7.31 11.77
N ASP A 76 19.63 -6.09 11.83
CA ASP A 76 20.87 -5.75 12.54
C ASP A 76 20.75 -5.97 14.07
N GLU A 77 19.55 -5.77 14.62
CA GLU A 77 19.19 -6.08 16.01
C GLU A 77 18.82 -7.58 16.23
N HIS A 78 19.10 -8.45 15.24
CA HIS A 78 18.81 -9.89 15.29
C HIS A 78 17.33 -10.25 15.51
N LEU A 79 16.40 -9.42 15.04
CA LEU A 79 14.97 -9.68 15.08
C LEU A 79 14.49 -10.21 13.73
N ASP A 80 13.80 -11.36 13.75
CA ASP A 80 13.16 -11.93 12.56
C ASP A 80 12.06 -10.99 12.04
N THR A 81 12.24 -10.46 10.83
CA THR A 81 11.28 -9.58 10.18
C THR A 81 10.74 -10.16 8.88
N ALA A 82 9.48 -9.84 8.60
CA ALA A 82 8.82 -10.21 7.34
C ALA A 82 8.13 -8.98 6.75
N ILE A 83 8.38 -8.72 5.47
CA ILE A 83 7.75 -7.63 4.75
C ILE A 83 6.53 -8.17 4.01
N ILE A 84 5.34 -7.61 4.30
CA ILE A 84 4.11 -7.94 3.59
C ILE A 84 3.81 -6.82 2.61
N SER A 85 3.94 -7.13 1.31
CA SER A 85 3.57 -6.22 0.23
C SER A 85 2.32 -6.70 -0.50
N ARG A 86 1.60 -5.75 -1.12
CA ARG A 86 0.37 -6.03 -1.88
C ARG A 86 0.65 -6.75 -3.21
N GLY A 87 1.89 -6.77 -3.69
CA GLY A 87 2.24 -7.33 -5.00
C GLY A 87 1.66 -6.50 -6.15
N TYR A 88 1.87 -5.17 -6.12
CA TYR A 88 1.37 -4.28 -7.16
C TYR A 88 1.94 -4.69 -8.53
N LYS A 89 1.12 -4.64 -9.59
CA LYS A 89 1.46 -5.08 -10.97
C LYS A 89 1.87 -6.55 -11.16
N ARG A 90 1.70 -7.44 -10.17
CA ARG A 90 1.90 -8.89 -10.41
C ARG A 90 0.98 -9.38 -11.54
N GLN A 91 1.54 -10.14 -12.47
CA GLN A 91 0.80 -10.64 -13.64
C GLN A 91 0.00 -11.90 -13.29
N ASP A 92 0.54 -12.73 -12.40
CA ASP A 92 -0.13 -13.92 -11.91
C ASP A 92 -0.85 -13.63 -10.58
N LYS A 93 -2.16 -13.89 -10.55
CA LYS A 93 -3.01 -13.76 -9.36
C LYS A 93 -3.64 -15.08 -8.95
N SER A 94 -3.22 -16.20 -9.56
CA SER A 94 -3.73 -17.54 -9.26
C SER A 94 -3.57 -17.91 -7.78
N SER A 95 -2.49 -17.44 -7.15
CA SER A 95 -2.23 -17.59 -5.72
C SER A 95 -2.57 -16.32 -4.93
N SER A 96 -3.30 -16.48 -3.83
CA SER A 96 -3.68 -15.37 -2.95
C SER A 96 -2.48 -14.78 -2.20
N THR A 97 -1.49 -15.61 -1.86
CA THR A 97 -0.26 -15.25 -1.14
C THR A 97 0.92 -15.98 -1.78
N ILE A 98 2.05 -15.27 -1.95
CA ILE A 98 3.29 -15.81 -2.52
C ILE A 98 4.43 -15.39 -1.60
N VAL A 99 5.34 -16.31 -1.28
CA VAL A 99 6.60 -16.00 -0.62
C VAL A 99 7.57 -15.55 -1.70
N VAL A 100 8.12 -14.34 -1.58
CA VAL A 100 9.05 -13.79 -2.58
C VAL A 100 10.50 -14.08 -2.22
N SER A 101 10.84 -13.99 -0.94
CA SER A 101 12.15 -14.28 -0.37
C SER A 101 11.97 -14.99 0.97
N ASP A 102 12.87 -15.91 1.28
CA ASP A 102 12.97 -16.59 2.58
C ASP A 102 13.98 -15.92 3.53
N GLY A 103 14.51 -14.75 3.15
CA GLY A 103 15.55 -14.03 3.87
C GLY A 103 16.97 -14.45 3.50
N LYS A 104 17.15 -15.49 2.67
CA LYS A 104 18.45 -15.95 2.16
C LYS A 104 18.53 -15.86 0.65
N GLN A 105 17.43 -16.18 -0.02
CA GLN A 105 17.33 -16.23 -1.47
C GLN A 105 15.94 -15.79 -1.95
N ILE A 106 15.92 -15.20 -3.14
CA ILE A 106 14.68 -14.90 -3.84
C ILE A 106 14.13 -16.21 -4.42
N VAL A 107 12.90 -16.55 -4.05
CA VAL A 107 12.23 -17.81 -4.42
C VAL A 107 11.14 -17.62 -5.48
N ALA A 108 10.72 -16.38 -5.74
CA ALA A 108 9.72 -16.05 -6.76
C ALA A 108 10.32 -15.25 -7.93
N SER A 109 9.79 -15.45 -9.14
CA SER A 109 10.19 -14.66 -10.31
C SER A 109 9.62 -13.24 -10.27
N LEU A 110 10.22 -12.31 -11.01
CA LEU A 110 9.73 -10.92 -11.14
C LEU A 110 8.26 -10.83 -11.58
N LYS A 111 7.79 -11.78 -12.41
CA LYS A 111 6.40 -11.82 -12.89
C LYS A 111 5.40 -12.21 -11.78
N GLU A 112 5.85 -13.04 -10.85
CA GLU A 112 5.06 -13.55 -9.71
C GLU A 112 5.11 -12.58 -8.53
N ALA A 113 6.30 -12.09 -8.19
CA ALA A 113 6.54 -11.17 -7.09
C ALA A 113 6.00 -9.76 -7.37
N GLY A 114 6.08 -9.29 -8.61
CA GLY A 114 5.92 -7.87 -8.94
C GLY A 114 7.22 -7.09 -8.74
N ASP A 115 7.23 -5.84 -9.19
CA ASP A 115 8.44 -4.99 -9.20
C ASP A 115 8.91 -4.62 -7.79
N GLU A 116 8.01 -4.13 -6.95
CA GLU A 116 8.34 -3.65 -5.60
C GLU A 116 8.76 -4.78 -4.64
N PRO A 117 8.06 -5.94 -4.55
CA PRO A 117 8.48 -7.02 -3.65
C PRO A 117 9.74 -7.75 -4.09
N PHE A 118 10.08 -7.72 -5.38
CA PHE A 118 11.30 -8.33 -5.89
C PHE A 118 12.54 -7.48 -5.61
N MET A 119 12.38 -6.16 -5.43
CA MET A 119 13.45 -5.24 -5.09
C MET A 119 13.83 -5.26 -3.60
N LEU A 120 12.84 -5.51 -2.72
CA LEU A 120 12.99 -5.59 -1.27
C LEU A 120 13.51 -6.97 -0.82
#